data_AF-A0A9E5ZHF8-F1
#
_entry.id   AF-A0A9E5ZHF8-F1
#
_cell.length_a   1.000
_cell.length_b   1.000
_cell.length_c   1.000
_cell.angle_alpha   90.00
_cell.angle_beta   90.00
_cell.angle_gamma   90.00
#
_symmetry.space_group_name_H-M   'P 1'
#
loop_
_entity.id
_entity.type
_entity.pdbx_description
1 polymer ?
#
loop_
_entity_poly.entity_id
_entity_poly.type
_entity_poly.pdbx_seq_one_letter_code
_entity_poly.pdbx_strand_id
1 'polypeptide(L)'
;MKVTEHIKRNIGNTMFSFEIIPPKKGNSIQALYDNIDPLMEFNPPFIDVTTSREQYVYIEKQGLLDRKITRMRPGTVGICAAIKHKYNVDTVPHVLCGGF
;
A
#
# COMPACT_ATOMS: atom_id res chain seq x y z
N MET A 1 8.54 -2.46 -14.65
CA MET A 1 9.27 -3.71 -14.97
C MET A 1 8.72 -4.85 -14.12
N LYS A 2 8.90 -6.13 -14.47
CA LYS A 2 8.54 -7.22 -13.54
C LYS A 2 9.59 -7.35 -12.44
N VAL A 3 9.17 -7.76 -11.23
CA VAL A 3 10.11 -8.03 -10.11
C VAL A 3 11.18 -9.06 -10.51
N THR A 4 10.81 -10.09 -11.26
CA THR A 4 11.75 -11.10 -11.74
C THR A 4 12.81 -10.54 -12.69
N GLU A 5 12.52 -9.46 -13.42
CA GLU A 5 13.47 -8.78 -14.29
C GLU A 5 14.42 -7.90 -13.47
N HIS A 6 13.92 -7.21 -12.44
CA HIS A 6 14.75 -6.46 -11.49
C HIS A 6 15.78 -7.35 -10.80
N ILE A 7 15.36 -8.54 -10.35
CA ILE A 7 16.26 -9.53 -9.71
C ILE A 7 17.31 -10.03 -10.70
N LYS A 8 16.91 -10.38 -11.93
CA LYS A 8 17.84 -10.88 -12.96
C LYS A 8 18.89 -9.83 -13.35
N ARG A 9 18.54 -8.54 -13.37
CA ARG A 9 19.47 -7.45 -13.72
C ARG A 9 20.49 -7.13 -12.61
N ASN A 10 20.21 -7.52 -11.36
CA ASN A 10 21.05 -7.23 -10.20
C ASN A 10 21.74 -8.47 -9.62
N ILE A 11 21.92 -9.53 -10.42
CA ILE A 11 22.66 -10.73 -9.99
C ILE A 11 24.07 -10.33 -9.52
N GLY A 12 24.44 -10.75 -8.31
CA GLY A 12 25.73 -10.43 -7.71
C GLY A 12 25.77 -9.14 -6.90
N ASN A 13 24.68 -8.36 -6.89
CA ASN A 13 24.53 -7.14 -6.09
C ASN A 13 23.41 -7.30 -5.06
N THR A 14 23.55 -6.63 -3.91
CA THR A 14 22.48 -6.55 -2.92
C THR A 14 21.41 -5.56 -3.37
N MET A 15 20.15 -5.95 -3.27
CA MET A 15 19.00 -5.08 -3.54
C MET A 15 18.28 -4.76 -2.23
N PHE A 16 17.70 -3.56 -2.16
CA PHE A 16 16.83 -3.13 -1.09
C PHE A 16 15.42 -2.87 -1.63
N SER A 17 14.40 -3.39 -0.95
CA SER A 17 12.98 -3.13 -1.23
C SER A 17 12.22 -3.17 0.10
N PHE A 18 11.07 -2.53 0.15
CA PHE A 18 10.26 -2.50 1.36
C PHE A 18 8.77 -2.47 1.06
N GLU A 19 8.01 -2.77 2.11
CA GLU A 19 6.55 -2.80 2.09
C GLU A 19 5.98 -1.64 2.88
N ILE A 20 4.88 -1.06 2.38
CA ILE A 20 4.14 0.01 3.05
C ILE A 20 2.72 -0.39 3.39
N ILE A 21 2.23 0.17 4.50
CA ILE A 21 0.84 0.11 4.89
C ILE A 21 0.18 1.44 4.52
N PRO A 22 -0.81 1.45 3.61
CA PRO A 22 -1.55 2.67 3.27
C PRO A 22 -2.08 3.40 4.50
N PRO A 23 -2.12 4.73 4.54
CA PRO A 23 -2.65 5.48 5.69
C PRO A 23 -4.13 5.14 5.96
N LYS A 24 -4.63 5.40 7.17
CA LYS A 24 -6.08 5.27 7.42
C LYS A 24 -6.85 6.32 6.61
N LYS A 25 -8.09 6.02 6.21
CA LYS A 25 -8.98 7.02 5.60
C LYS A 25 -9.13 8.21 6.55
N GLY A 26 -9.09 9.41 5.98
CA GLY A 26 -9.10 10.68 6.74
C GLY A 26 -7.71 11.22 7.06
N ASN A 27 -6.65 10.41 6.96
CA ASN A 27 -5.28 10.89 7.10
C ASN A 27 -4.75 11.40 5.75
N SER A 28 -3.82 12.36 5.83
CA SER A 28 -3.11 12.88 4.65
C SER A 28 -2.20 11.84 4.04
N ILE A 29 -2.11 11.83 2.70
CA ILE A 29 -1.11 11.07 1.96
C ILE A 29 0.32 11.58 2.22
N GLN A 30 0.47 12.82 2.70
CA GLN A 30 1.80 13.38 3.02
C GLN A 30 2.54 12.53 4.05
N ALA A 31 1.85 12.03 5.07
CA ALA A 31 2.44 11.15 6.06
C ALA A 31 3.02 9.86 5.43
N LEU A 32 2.43 9.37 4.33
CA LEU A 32 3.00 8.24 3.60
C LEU A 32 4.31 8.65 2.91
N TYR A 33 4.32 9.82 2.27
CA TYR A 33 5.51 10.33 1.61
C TYR A 33 6.65 10.62 2.58
N ASP A 34 6.37 11.21 3.73
CA ASP A 34 7.39 11.50 4.74
C ASP A 34 8.09 10.23 5.25
N ASN A 35 7.42 9.08 5.20
CA ASN A 35 8.00 7.78 5.53
C ASN A 35 8.77 7.14 4.36
N ILE A 36 8.38 7.43 3.11
CA ILE A 36 9.05 6.89 1.91
C ILE A 36 10.30 7.69 1.57
N ASP A 37 10.25 9.02 1.71
CA ASP A 37 11.30 9.95 1.27
C ASP A 37 12.70 9.57 1.80
N PRO A 38 12.90 9.22 3.09
CA PRO A 38 14.21 8.80 3.59
C PRO A 38 14.70 7.50 2.96
N LEU A 39 13.80 6.59 2.62
CA LEU A 39 14.15 5.27 2.08
C LEU A 39 14.51 5.33 0.58
N MET A 40 14.21 6.43 -0.10
CA MET A 40 14.52 6.62 -1.51
C MET A 40 16.03 6.76 -1.77
N GLU A 41 16.84 7.10 -0.75
CA GLU A 41 18.31 7.16 -0.87
C GLU A 41 18.91 5.79 -1.26
N PHE A 42 18.24 4.70 -0.88
CA PHE A 42 18.67 3.32 -1.17
C PHE A 42 18.26 2.83 -2.56
N ASN A 43 17.64 3.68 -3.37
CA ASN A 43 17.20 3.38 -4.74
C ASN A 43 16.40 2.06 -4.84
N PRO A 44 15.27 1.94 -4.13
CA PRO A 44 14.47 0.72 -4.18
C PRO A 44 13.95 0.47 -5.61
N PRO A 45 14.17 -0.72 -6.18
CA PRO A 45 13.72 -1.03 -7.53
C PRO A 45 12.21 -1.23 -7.60
N PHE A 46 11.59 -1.63 -6.49
CA PHE A 46 10.15 -1.71 -6.33
C PHE A 46 9.73 -1.54 -4.86
N ILE A 47 8.47 -1.16 -4.64
CA ILE A 47 7.86 -0.98 -3.33
C ILE A 47 6.55 -1.78 -3.27
N ASP A 48 6.40 -2.61 -2.24
CA ASP A 48 5.19 -3.40 -2.00
C ASP A 48 4.13 -2.54 -1.30
N VAL A 49 2.88 -2.64 -1.76
CA VAL A 49 1.75 -1.91 -1.16
C VAL A 49 0.74 -2.92 -0.64
N THR A 50 0.62 -2.97 0.68
CA THR A 50 -0.34 -3.88 1.32
C THR A 50 -1.79 -3.53 0.99
N THR A 51 -2.65 -4.53 1.18
CA THR A 51 -4.09 -4.36 1.19
C THR A 51 -4.64 -4.96 2.48
N SER A 52 -5.75 -4.40 2.96
CA SER A 52 -6.40 -4.86 4.19
C SER A 52 -7.81 -5.36 3.89
N ARG A 53 -8.21 -6.43 4.56
CA ARG A 53 -9.59 -6.95 4.49
C ARG A 53 -10.60 -5.88 4.92
N GLU A 54 -11.80 -5.97 4.38
CA GLU A 54 -12.97 -5.21 4.88
C GLU A 54 -13.18 -5.47 6.38
N GLN A 55 -13.62 -4.43 7.10
CA GLN A 55 -13.91 -4.49 8.53
C GLN A 55 -15.39 -4.29 8.78
N TYR A 56 -15.88 -4.89 9.86
CA TYR A 56 -17.24 -4.67 10.33
C TYR A 56 -17.26 -3.52 11.35
N VAL A 57 -18.12 -2.54 11.11
CA VAL A 57 -18.43 -1.48 12.06
C VAL A 57 -19.89 -1.62 12.44
N TYR A 58 -20.17 -1.61 13.74
CA TYR A 58 -21.53 -1.64 14.27
C TYR A 58 -22.01 -0.21 14.48
N ILE A 59 -23.16 0.13 13.90
CA ILE A 59 -23.77 1.45 14.02
C ILE A 59 -25.04 1.28 14.86
N GLU A 60 -25.15 2.05 15.94
CA GLU A 60 -26.35 2.04 16.76
C GLU A 60 -27.51 2.70 16.01
N LYS A 61 -28.64 2.00 15.96
CA LYS A 61 -29.87 2.48 15.33
C LYS A 61 -31.05 2.05 16.20
N GLN A 62 -31.62 3.01 16.91
CA GLN A 62 -32.82 2.81 17.76
C GLN A 62 -32.63 1.69 18.80
N GLY A 63 -31.48 1.63 19.47
CA GLY A 63 -31.17 0.62 20.50
C GLY A 63 -30.76 -0.75 19.95
N LEU A 64 -30.65 -0.91 18.62
CA LEU A 64 -30.08 -2.09 17.97
C LEU A 64 -28.74 -1.76 17.29
N LEU A 65 -27.89 -2.77 17.09
CA LEU A 65 -26.63 -2.65 16.38
C LEU A 65 -26.77 -3.15 14.93
N ASP A 66 -26.60 -2.25 13.97
CA ASP A 66 -26.55 -2.59 12.55
C ASP A 66 -25.10 -2.85 12.11
N ARG A 67 -24.84 -3.98 11.44
CA ARG A 67 -23.49 -4.39 11.03
C ARG A 67 -23.20 -3.86 9.62
N LYS A 68 -22.37 -2.83 9.52
CA LYS A 68 -21.92 -2.26 8.26
C LYS A 68 -20.52 -2.76 7.90
N ILE A 69 -20.34 -3.19 6.65
CA ILE A 69 -19.02 -3.51 6.11
C ILE A 69 -18.38 -2.22 5.58
N THR A 70 -17.12 -1.96 5.96
CA THR A 70 -16.39 -0.77 5.53
C THR A 70 -14.91 -1.07 5.31
N ARG A 71 -14.27 -0.29 4.44
CA ARG A 71 -12.81 -0.28 4.29
C ARG A 71 -12.23 0.89 5.05
N MET A 72 -11.28 0.62 5.95
CA MET A 72 -10.64 1.65 6.79
C MET A 72 -9.43 2.33 6.13
N ARG A 73 -8.91 1.79 5.03
CA ARG A 73 -7.76 2.32 4.29
C ARG A 73 -8.14 2.65 2.84
N PRO A 74 -7.50 3.62 2.18
CA PRO A 74 -7.73 3.93 0.78
C PRO A 74 -7.33 2.74 -0.10
N GLY A 75 -7.86 2.72 -1.34
CA GLY A 75 -7.62 1.62 -2.26
C GLY A 75 -6.15 1.50 -2.65
N THR A 76 -5.62 0.28 -2.60
CA THR A 76 -4.23 -0.07 -2.97
C THR A 76 -3.84 0.48 -4.35
N VAL A 77 -4.74 0.41 -5.34
CA VAL A 77 -4.51 0.94 -6.70
C VAL A 77 -4.17 2.44 -6.69
N GLY A 78 -4.90 3.24 -5.93
CA GLY A 78 -4.66 4.68 -5.85
C GLY A 78 -3.33 5.02 -5.20
N ILE A 79 -2.96 4.27 -4.16
CA ILE A 79 -1.66 4.42 -3.49
C ILE A 79 -0.52 4.01 -4.41
N CYS A 80 -0.64 2.88 -5.11
CA CYS A 80 0.33 2.45 -6.11
C CYS A 80 0.53 3.49 -7.20
N ALA A 81 -0.56 4.04 -7.75
CA ALA A 81 -0.48 5.09 -8.76
C ALA A 81 0.23 6.36 -8.24
N ALA A 82 -0.08 6.77 -7.00
CA ALA A 82 0.54 7.93 -6.38
C ALA A 82 2.05 7.76 -6.12
N ILE A 83 2.48 6.59 -5.63
CA ILE A 83 3.90 6.27 -5.41
C ILE A 83 4.63 6.23 -6.76
N LYS A 84 4.07 5.52 -7.74
CA LYS A 84 4.67 5.40 -9.07
C LYS A 84 4.83 6.76 -9.73
N HIS A 85 3.83 7.63 -9.64
CA HIS A 85 3.90 8.98 -10.20
C HIS A 85 4.93 9.87 -9.49
N LYS A 86 4.99 9.83 -8.15
CA LYS A 86 5.89 10.70 -7.38
C LYS A 86 7.35 10.27 -7.46
N TYR A 87 7.63 8.98 -7.34
CA TYR A 87 9.00 8.46 -7.19
C TYR A 87 9.53 7.78 -8.46
N ASN A 88 8.69 7.54 -9.46
CA ASN A 88 9.04 6.76 -10.65
C ASN A 88 9.57 5.35 -10.32
N VAL A 89 9.05 4.76 -9.24
CA VAL A 89 9.38 3.39 -8.78
C VAL A 89 8.25 2.43 -9.14
N ASP A 90 8.60 1.19 -9.48
CA ASP A 90 7.60 0.14 -9.70
C ASP A 90 6.91 -0.22 -8.37
N THR A 91 5.59 -0.31 -8.38
CA THR A 91 4.82 -0.70 -7.20
C THR A 91 4.24 -2.10 -7.36
N VAL A 92 4.25 -2.89 -6.30
CA VAL A 92 3.69 -4.25 -6.27
C VAL A 92 2.45 -4.25 -5.38
N PRO A 93 1.23 -4.21 -5.95
CA PRO A 93 0.00 -4.22 -5.17
C PRO A 93 -0.29 -5.60 -4.61
N HIS A 94 -0.50 -5.69 -3.30
CA HIS A 94 -1.05 -6.90 -2.70
C HIS A 94 -2.53 -7.04 -3.03
N VAL A 95 -2.97 -8.28 -3.25
CA VAL A 95 -4.36 -8.62 -3.57
C VAL A 95 -4.82 -9.72 -2.61
N LEU A 96 -5.98 -9.51 -2.00
CA LEU A 96 -6.65 -10.53 -1.19
C LEU A 96 -7.75 -11.18 -2.02
N CYS A 97 -7.82 -12.51 -1.97
CA CYS A 97 -8.85 -13.28 -2.67
C CYS A 97 -10.15 -13.42 -1.87
N GLY A 98 -10.29 -12.71 -0.74
CA GLY A 98 -11.50 -12.74 0.08
C GLY A 98 -11.63 -11.51 0.96
N GLY A 99 -12.83 -10.93 1.00
CA GLY A 99 -13.09 -9.69 1.73
C GLY A 99 -12.31 -8.50 1.15
N PHE A 100 -12.46 -8.27 -0.17
CA PHE A 100 -11.92 -7.12 -0.87
C PHE A 100 -13.05 -6.11 -1.09
#